data_AF-C5CUP7-F1
#
_entry.id   AF-C5CUP7-F1
#
_cell.length_a   1.000
_cell.length_b   1.000
_cell.length_c   1.000
_cell.angle_alpha   90.00
_cell.angle_beta   90.00
_cell.angle_gamma   90.00
#
_symmetry.space_group_name_H-M   'P 1'
#
loop_
_entity.id
_entity.type
_entity.pdbx_description
1 polymer ?
#
loop_
_entity_poly.entity_id
_entity_poly.type
_entity_poly.pdbx_seq_one_letter_code
_entity_poly.pdbx_strand_id
1 'polypeptide(L)'
;MAQRNWIAVASAEHARRGRDHQPLGFMQVGHGKLGPLKRVAAGDRVAYYAPATVFGGTDKLQSFVSIGIVQPGAPYEADMGNGFVPCRLDVAYAASRETPIAPLLEQLAFIENPKQWGYKFRFGLFDVSDADMVLIARAMEADLKALAL
;
A
#
# COMPACT_ATOMS: atom_id res chain seq x y z
N MET A 1 4.89 -0.56 20.79
CA MET A 1 5.75 -0.79 19.61
C MET A 1 5.70 0.46 18.76
N ALA A 2 6.81 0.86 18.13
CA ALA A 2 6.80 1.99 17.21
C ALA A 2 5.92 1.65 16.00
N GLN A 3 5.17 2.63 15.52
CA GLN A 3 4.33 2.55 14.33
C GLN A 3 5.19 2.17 13.12
N ARG A 4 4.78 1.17 12.34
CA ARG A 4 5.52 0.75 11.13
C ARG A 4 4.91 1.35 9.89
N ASN A 5 5.72 1.40 8.83
CA ASN A 5 5.32 1.90 7.51
C ASN A 5 5.51 0.80 6.48
N TRP A 6 4.50 0.58 5.65
CA TRP A 6 4.43 -0.52 4.70
C TRP A 6 4.22 -0.03 3.28
N ILE A 7 4.92 -0.66 2.33
CA ILE A 7 4.58 -0.60 0.92
C ILE A 7 3.87 -1.89 0.54
N ALA A 8 2.64 -1.77 0.06
CA ALA A 8 1.85 -2.86 -0.50
C ALA A 8 1.88 -2.79 -2.04
N VAL A 9 2.11 -3.91 -2.71
CA VAL A 9 2.16 -3.97 -4.18
C VAL A 9 0.93 -4.69 -4.73
N ALA A 10 0.16 -3.99 -5.55
CA ALA A 10 -1.03 -4.52 -6.23
C ALA A 10 -1.31 -3.72 -7.51
N SER A 11 -2.22 -4.18 -8.37
CA SER A 11 -2.71 -3.34 -9.46
C SER A 11 -3.43 -2.10 -8.92
N ALA A 12 -3.43 -1.01 -9.69
CA ALA A 12 -4.13 0.21 -9.28
C ALA A 12 -5.63 -0.01 -9.10
N GLU A 13 -6.26 -0.77 -9.99
CA GLU A 13 -7.67 -1.15 -9.86
C GLU A 13 -7.95 -1.82 -8.51
N HIS A 14 -7.12 -2.78 -8.10
CA HIS A 14 -7.27 -3.47 -6.81
C HIS A 14 -7.10 -2.52 -5.63
N ALA A 15 -6.05 -1.68 -5.67
CA ALA A 15 -5.79 -0.72 -4.61
C ALA A 15 -6.90 0.34 -4.49
N ARG A 16 -7.40 0.86 -5.62
CA ARG A 16 -8.53 1.80 -5.66
C ARG A 16 -9.80 1.16 -5.13
N ARG A 17 -10.10 -0.09 -5.51
CA ARG A 17 -11.25 -0.83 -4.96
C ARG A 17 -11.18 -0.97 -3.45
N GLY A 18 -9.99 -1.23 -2.90
CA GLY A 18 -9.76 -1.25 -1.45
C GLY A 18 -9.95 0.12 -0.81
N ARG A 19 -9.39 1.18 -1.42
CA ARG A 19 -9.50 2.57 -0.97
C ARG A 19 -10.94 3.08 -0.94
N ASP A 20 -11.68 2.84 -2.02
CA ASP A 20 -12.99 3.44 -2.26
C ASP A 20 -14.14 2.63 -1.61
N HIS A 21 -13.83 1.47 -1.03
CA HIS A 21 -14.79 0.64 -0.31
C HIS A 21 -15.44 1.39 0.87
N GLN A 22 -16.74 1.19 1.07
CA GLN A 22 -17.54 1.86 2.09
C GLN A 22 -18.12 0.84 3.07
N PRO A 23 -18.31 1.19 4.36
CA PRO A 23 -18.05 2.52 4.97
C PRO A 23 -16.56 2.81 5.24
N LEU A 24 -15.70 1.81 5.13
CA LEU A 24 -14.28 1.90 5.41
C LEU A 24 -13.50 1.16 4.32
N GLY A 25 -12.31 1.67 4.00
CA GLY A 25 -11.42 1.03 3.06
C GLY A 25 -10.76 -0.22 3.64
N PHE A 26 -10.13 -1.02 2.80
CA PHE A 26 -9.39 -2.21 3.23
C PHE A 26 -8.08 -2.39 2.47
N MET A 27 -7.13 -3.05 3.12
CA MET A 27 -5.97 -3.65 2.45
C MET A 27 -6.14 -5.15 2.28
N GLN A 28 -5.74 -5.62 1.10
CA GLN A 28 -5.65 -7.03 0.73
C GLN A 28 -4.38 -7.20 -0.10
N VAL A 29 -3.51 -8.13 0.30
CA VAL A 29 -2.22 -8.39 -0.36
C VAL A 29 -1.93 -9.88 -0.42
N GLY A 30 -0.88 -10.28 -1.13
CA GLY A 30 -0.42 -11.67 -1.16
C GLY A 30 -1.47 -12.66 -1.67
N HIS A 31 -2.27 -12.27 -2.66
CA HIS A 31 -3.39 -13.04 -3.21
C HIS A 31 -4.47 -13.40 -2.18
N GLY A 32 -4.65 -12.57 -1.14
CA GLY A 32 -5.66 -12.80 -0.10
C GLY A 32 -5.20 -13.72 1.03
N LYS A 33 -3.92 -14.10 1.08
CA LYS A 33 -3.38 -14.93 2.15
C LYS A 33 -3.29 -14.16 3.46
N LEU A 34 -3.55 -14.85 4.58
CA LEU A 34 -3.44 -14.30 5.93
C LEU A 34 -1.98 -13.95 6.33
N GLY A 35 -1.00 -14.74 5.88
CA GLY A 35 0.39 -14.65 6.33
C GLY A 35 1.00 -13.25 6.31
N PRO A 36 0.95 -12.50 5.18
CA PRO A 36 1.43 -11.13 5.11
C PRO A 36 0.75 -10.18 6.09
N LEU A 37 -0.57 -10.31 6.28
CA LEU A 37 -1.35 -9.40 7.14
C LEU A 37 -1.04 -9.58 8.63
N LYS A 38 -0.57 -10.75 9.07
CA LYS A 38 -0.15 -10.99 10.46
C LYS A 38 1.00 -10.09 10.93
N ARG A 39 1.75 -9.51 9.98
CA ARG A 39 2.88 -8.60 10.28
C ARG A 39 2.45 -7.16 10.50
N VAL A 40 1.24 -6.81 10.04
CA VAL A 40 0.70 -5.46 10.04
C VAL A 40 -0.13 -5.27 11.30
N ALA A 41 0.09 -4.18 12.01
CA ALA A 41 -0.61 -3.85 13.25
C ALA A 41 -1.49 -2.61 13.09
N ALA A 42 -2.48 -2.49 13.97
CA ALA A 42 -3.28 -1.28 14.08
C ALA A 42 -2.38 -0.06 14.32
N GLY A 43 -2.70 1.04 13.64
CA GLY A 43 -1.89 2.25 13.63
C GLY A 43 -0.80 2.25 12.56
N ASP A 44 -0.36 1.12 12.02
CA ASP A 44 0.65 1.13 10.95
C ASP A 44 0.16 1.91 9.72
N ARG A 45 1.11 2.52 9.00
CA ARG A 45 0.82 3.22 7.74
C ARG A 45 1.04 2.29 6.57
N VAL A 46 0.20 2.37 5.55
CA VAL A 46 0.35 1.60 4.31
C VAL A 46 0.20 2.52 3.10
N ALA A 47 1.14 2.43 2.17
CA ALA A 47 1.04 3.02 0.84
C ALA A 47 0.99 1.90 -0.21
N TYR A 48 0.01 1.96 -1.11
CA TYR A 48 -0.07 1.05 -2.25
C TYR A 48 0.74 1.60 -3.41
N TYR A 49 1.69 0.80 -3.88
CA TYR A 49 2.39 0.98 -5.14
C TYR A 49 1.81 0.06 -6.20
N ALA A 50 1.52 0.61 -7.38
CA ALA A 50 0.98 -0.09 -8.52
C ALA A 50 1.98 -0.15 -9.68
N PRO A 51 2.48 -1.34 -10.05
CA PRO A 51 3.34 -1.48 -11.23
C PRO A 51 2.54 -1.35 -12.54
N ALA A 52 1.23 -1.62 -12.49
CA ALA A 52 0.31 -1.66 -13.63
C ALA A 52 -1.11 -1.23 -13.22
N THR A 53 -1.91 -0.79 -14.17
CA THR A 53 -3.31 -0.37 -13.90
C THR A 53 -4.17 -1.56 -13.50
N VAL A 54 -4.08 -2.66 -14.26
CA VAL A 54 -4.86 -3.90 -14.04
C VAL A 54 -3.95 -5.06 -13.66
N PHE A 55 -4.53 -6.11 -13.07
CA PHE A 55 -3.77 -7.30 -12.70
C PHE A 55 -3.22 -8.00 -13.96
N GLY A 56 -1.91 -8.28 -13.98
CA GLY A 56 -1.22 -8.85 -15.14
C GLY A 56 -0.93 -7.84 -16.27
N GLY A 57 -1.29 -6.57 -16.10
CA GLY A 57 -1.01 -5.51 -17.08
C GLY A 57 0.49 -5.20 -17.22
N THR A 58 0.86 -4.65 -18.38
CA THR A 58 2.25 -4.29 -18.75
C THR A 58 2.41 -2.80 -19.08
N ASP A 59 1.40 -1.99 -18.77
CA ASP A 59 1.32 -0.54 -19.05
C ASP A 59 2.28 0.31 -18.22
N LYS A 60 2.98 -0.29 -17.25
CA LYS A 60 4.01 0.36 -16.42
C LYS A 60 3.50 1.63 -15.73
N LEU A 61 2.33 1.54 -15.09
CA LEU A 61 1.79 2.66 -14.31
C LEU A 61 2.78 3.18 -13.27
N GLN A 62 3.49 2.27 -12.58
CA GLN A 62 4.60 2.57 -11.66
C GLN A 62 4.35 3.77 -10.72
N SER A 63 3.22 3.75 -10.03
CA SER A 63 2.74 4.89 -9.22
C SER A 63 2.28 4.46 -7.83
N PHE A 64 2.42 5.34 -6.84
CA PHE A 64 1.68 5.21 -5.60
C PHE A 64 0.24 5.68 -5.81
N VAL A 65 -0.73 4.90 -5.36
CA VAL A 65 -2.16 5.08 -5.74
C VAL A 65 -3.10 5.30 -4.56
N SER A 66 -2.69 4.93 -3.35
CA SER A 66 -3.45 5.19 -2.12
C SER A 66 -2.53 5.07 -0.91
N ILE A 67 -2.80 5.83 0.14
CA ILE A 67 -2.07 5.80 1.40
C ILE A 67 -3.02 5.96 2.59
N GLY A 68 -2.77 5.27 3.71
CA GLY A 68 -3.68 5.28 4.86
C GLY A 68 -3.11 4.66 6.13
N ILE A 69 -3.92 4.68 7.18
CA ILE A 69 -3.64 4.06 8.48
C ILE A 69 -4.49 2.80 8.67
N VAL A 70 -3.83 1.72 9.03
CA VAL A 70 -4.46 0.44 9.39
C VAL A 70 -5.27 0.62 10.67
N GLN A 71 -6.54 0.24 10.62
CA GLN A 71 -7.46 0.40 11.74
C GLN A 71 -7.34 -0.77 12.75
N PRO A 72 -7.81 -0.58 13.99
CA PRO A 72 -7.91 -1.65 14.97
C PRO A 72 -8.76 -2.82 14.46
N GLY A 73 -8.24 -4.04 14.59
CA GLY A 73 -8.95 -5.25 14.18
C GLY A 73 -7.98 -6.40 13.89
N ALA A 74 -8.49 -7.63 13.98
CA ALA A 74 -7.79 -8.79 13.44
C ALA A 74 -8.06 -8.89 11.93
N PRO A 75 -7.15 -9.51 11.14
CA PRO A 75 -7.47 -9.82 9.76
C PRO A 75 -8.74 -10.67 9.69
N TYR A 76 -9.64 -10.33 8.77
CA TYR A 76 -10.91 -11.01 8.58
C TYR A 76 -11.07 -11.50 7.15
N GLU A 77 -11.89 -12.54 6.96
CA GLU A 77 -12.22 -13.09 5.67
C GLU A 77 -13.35 -12.30 5.01
N ALA A 78 -13.23 -12.06 3.71
CA ALA A 78 -14.27 -11.40 2.92
C ALA A 78 -14.62 -12.26 1.70
N ASP A 79 -15.81 -12.86 1.70
CA ASP A 79 -16.27 -13.66 0.56
C ASP A 79 -16.54 -12.77 -0.66
N MET A 80 -15.75 -12.97 -1.71
CA MET A 80 -15.91 -12.26 -2.99
C MET A 80 -16.76 -13.05 -4.00
N GLY A 81 -17.33 -14.18 -3.59
CA GLY A 81 -17.99 -15.15 -4.45
C GLY A 81 -16.99 -16.05 -5.19
N ASN A 82 -17.52 -17.05 -5.91
CA ASN A 82 -16.74 -17.98 -6.75
C ASN A 82 -15.62 -18.72 -5.98
N GLY A 83 -15.80 -18.94 -4.68
CA GLY A 83 -14.83 -19.63 -3.83
C GLY A 83 -13.58 -18.82 -3.49
N PHE A 84 -13.55 -17.50 -3.78
CA PHE A 84 -12.45 -16.63 -3.40
C PHE A 84 -12.76 -15.87 -2.12
N VAL A 85 -12.12 -16.27 -1.02
CA VAL A 85 -12.30 -15.71 0.32
C VAL A 85 -10.97 -15.14 0.82
N PRO A 86 -10.58 -13.93 0.37
CA PRO A 86 -9.35 -13.28 0.84
C PRO A 86 -9.46 -12.76 2.27
N CYS A 87 -8.31 -12.77 2.95
CA CYS A 87 -8.12 -12.02 4.20
C CYS A 87 -7.88 -10.52 3.93
N ARG A 88 -8.47 -9.67 4.76
CA ARG A 88 -8.38 -8.20 4.71
C ARG A 88 -8.10 -7.61 6.08
N LEU A 89 -7.58 -6.38 6.08
CA LEU A 89 -7.52 -5.49 7.23
C LEU A 89 -8.16 -4.16 6.84
N ASP A 90 -8.86 -3.54 7.78
CA ASP A 90 -9.45 -2.23 7.55
C ASP A 90 -8.39 -1.14 7.54
N VAL A 91 -8.55 -0.17 6.64
CA VAL A 91 -7.65 0.96 6.45
C VAL A 91 -8.46 2.24 6.29
N ALA A 92 -8.16 3.24 7.10
CA ALA A 92 -8.62 4.60 6.88
C ALA A 92 -7.65 5.28 5.90
N TYR A 93 -8.08 5.42 4.65
CA TYR A 93 -7.29 6.06 3.60
C TYR A 93 -7.35 7.59 3.72
N ALA A 94 -6.20 8.23 3.57
CA ALA A 94 -6.09 9.67 3.52
C ALA A 94 -6.43 10.19 2.12
N ALA A 95 -7.06 11.37 2.05
CA ALA A 95 -7.16 12.12 0.81
C ALA A 95 -5.75 12.35 0.26
N SER A 96 -5.54 11.99 -1.00
CA SER A 96 -4.23 11.98 -1.66
C SER A 96 -4.39 11.94 -3.18
N ARG A 97 -3.30 12.23 -3.89
CA ARG A 97 -3.16 12.15 -5.35
C ARG A 97 -2.25 10.98 -5.70
N GLU A 98 -2.56 10.33 -6.82
CA GLU A 98 -1.69 9.28 -7.35
C GLU A 98 -0.42 9.90 -7.93
N THR A 99 0.74 9.34 -7.58
CA THR A 99 2.04 9.93 -7.90
C THR A 99 2.99 8.88 -8.47
N PRO A 100 3.59 9.13 -9.66
CA PRO A 100 4.64 8.27 -10.21
C PRO A 100 5.83 8.13 -9.26
N ILE A 101 6.41 6.93 -9.17
CA ILE A 101 7.59 6.71 -8.32
C ILE A 101 8.86 7.34 -8.89
N ALA A 102 8.94 7.56 -10.20
CA ALA A 102 10.18 7.94 -10.89
C ALA A 102 10.91 9.15 -10.27
N PRO A 103 10.24 10.26 -9.89
CA PRO A 103 10.91 11.40 -9.25
C PRO A 103 11.44 11.13 -7.83
N LEU A 104 11.03 10.03 -7.20
CA LEU A 104 11.36 9.68 -5.82
C LEU A 104 12.50 8.66 -5.73
N LEU A 105 12.87 8.00 -6.83
CA LEU A 105 13.78 6.85 -6.83
C LEU A 105 15.15 7.12 -6.19
N GLU A 106 15.68 8.33 -6.35
CA GLU A 106 16.99 8.71 -5.78
C GLU A 106 16.90 9.18 -4.32
N GLN A 107 15.69 9.43 -3.82
CA GLN A 107 15.46 9.97 -2.47
C GLN A 107 14.98 8.90 -1.48
N LEU A 108 14.39 7.82 -1.98
CA LEU A 108 13.88 6.73 -1.16
C LEU A 108 15.04 5.86 -0.65
N ALA A 109 15.27 5.87 0.66
CA ALA A 109 16.35 5.14 1.31
C ALA A 109 16.24 3.62 1.10
N PHE A 110 15.02 3.11 0.90
CA PHE A 110 14.81 1.70 0.58
C PHE A 110 15.24 1.28 -0.83
N ILE A 111 15.54 2.24 -1.71
CA ILE A 111 16.08 2.01 -3.07
C ILE A 111 17.60 2.08 -3.02
N GLU A 112 18.24 0.93 -2.88
CA GLU A 112 19.71 0.84 -2.79
C GLU A 112 20.41 1.10 -4.14
N ASN A 113 19.76 0.73 -5.24
CA ASN A 113 20.28 0.91 -6.60
C ASN A 113 19.17 1.41 -7.53
N PRO A 114 19.17 2.70 -7.93
CA PRO A 114 18.18 3.26 -8.84
C PRO A 114 18.12 2.60 -10.22
N LYS A 115 19.14 1.85 -10.66
CA LYS A 115 19.08 1.08 -11.92
C LYS A 115 18.33 -0.25 -11.78
N GLN A 116 18.14 -0.74 -10.56
CA GLN A 116 17.50 -2.01 -10.23
C GLN A 116 16.39 -1.85 -9.18
N TRP A 117 15.81 -0.66 -9.10
CA TRP A 117 14.84 -0.24 -8.09
C TRP A 117 13.62 -1.16 -7.97
N GLY A 118 13.22 -1.80 -9.07
CA GLY A 118 12.07 -2.71 -9.11
C GLY A 118 12.22 -3.98 -8.27
N TYR A 119 13.43 -4.36 -7.84
CA TYR A 119 13.66 -5.61 -7.12
C TYR A 119 12.86 -5.70 -5.81
N LYS A 120 12.86 -4.63 -5.00
CA LYS A 120 12.20 -4.63 -3.69
C LYS A 120 10.67 -4.80 -3.79
N PHE A 121 10.08 -4.33 -4.89
CA PHE A 121 8.64 -4.45 -5.13
C PHE A 121 8.18 -5.90 -5.41
N ARG A 122 9.10 -6.83 -5.69
CA ARG A 122 8.77 -8.26 -5.88
C ARG A 122 8.31 -8.95 -4.60
N PHE A 123 8.58 -8.38 -3.43
CA PHE A 123 8.17 -8.97 -2.15
C PHE A 123 6.66 -8.80 -1.86
N GLY A 124 5.94 -7.96 -2.60
CA GLY A 124 4.50 -7.78 -2.46
C GLY A 124 4.06 -6.96 -1.24
N LEU A 125 4.75 -7.11 -0.11
CA LEU A 125 4.57 -6.31 1.11
C LEU A 125 5.91 -6.22 1.87
N PHE A 126 6.41 -5.01 2.06
CA PHE A 126 7.66 -4.77 2.79
C PHE A 126 7.60 -3.47 3.59
N ASP A 127 8.37 -3.41 4.67
CA ASP A 127 8.45 -2.22 5.51
C ASP A 127 9.52 -1.23 5.03
N VAL A 128 9.28 0.04 5.35
CA VAL A 128 10.13 1.18 5.00
C VAL A 128 10.30 2.12 6.20
N SER A 129 11.24 3.04 6.10
CA SER A 129 11.49 4.02 7.16
C SER A 129 10.36 5.06 7.27
N ASP A 130 10.26 5.74 8.41
CA ASP A 130 9.36 6.91 8.54
C ASP A 130 9.71 8.00 7.52
N ALA A 131 11.01 8.24 7.27
CA ALA A 131 11.46 9.24 6.30
C ALA A 131 10.95 8.94 4.88
N ASP A 132 11.01 7.67 4.46
CA ASP A 132 10.48 7.24 3.16
C ASP A 132 8.96 7.44 3.08
N MET A 133 8.24 7.08 4.14
CA MET A 133 6.79 7.23 4.17
C MET A 133 6.36 8.70 4.15
N VAL A 134 7.07 9.58 4.85
CA VAL A 134 6.87 11.04 4.77
C VAL A 134 7.12 11.55 3.35
N LEU A 135 8.19 11.10 2.71
CA LEU A 135 8.53 11.51 1.35
C LEU A 135 7.43 11.10 0.35
N ILE A 136 6.94 9.86 0.45
CA ILE A 136 5.83 9.37 -0.35
C ILE A 136 4.55 10.17 -0.06
N ALA A 137 4.19 10.36 1.20
CA ALA A 137 2.98 11.08 1.60
C ALA A 137 2.98 12.53 1.07
N ARG A 138 4.12 13.23 1.14
CA ARG A 138 4.28 14.57 0.58
C ARG A 138 4.17 14.57 -0.94
N ALA A 139 4.81 13.62 -1.61
CA ALA A 139 4.74 13.49 -3.07
C ALA A 139 3.33 13.16 -3.57
N MET A 140 2.54 12.44 -2.76
CA MET A 140 1.13 12.16 -2.99
C MET A 140 0.20 13.33 -2.61
N GLU A 141 0.72 14.45 -2.11
CA GLU A 141 -0.09 15.54 -1.54
C GLU A 141 -1.14 15.02 -0.53
N ALA A 142 -0.75 14.02 0.27
CA ALA A 142 -1.64 13.36 1.22
C ALA A 142 -1.88 14.21 2.47
N ASP A 143 -3.05 14.03 3.09
CA ASP A 143 -3.32 14.59 4.42
C ASP A 143 -2.41 13.95 5.47
N LEU A 144 -1.32 14.65 5.82
CA LEU A 144 -0.32 14.19 6.79
C LEU A 144 -0.92 14.02 8.19
N LYS A 145 -1.91 14.84 8.58
CA LYS A 145 -2.56 14.71 9.89
C LYS A 145 -3.35 13.41 9.97
N ALA A 146 -4.07 13.06 8.90
CA ALA A 146 -4.78 11.78 8.80
C ALA A 146 -3.82 10.59 8.83
N LEU A 147 -2.55 10.78 8.47
CA LEU A 147 -1.48 9.79 8.54
C LEU A 147 -0.69 9.84 9.85
N ALA A 148 -0.99 10.75 10.79
CA ALA A 148 -0.18 10.98 11.98
C ALA A 148 1.31 11.21 11.65
N LEU A 149 1.59 11.99 10.59
CA LEU A 149 2.91 12.41 10.11
C LEU A 149 3.13 13.91 10.24
#